data_AF-A0A7Y3UAE7-F1
#
_entry.id   AF-A0A7Y3UAE7-F1
#
_cell.length_a   1.000
_cell.length_b   1.000
_cell.length_c   1.000
_cell.angle_alpha   90.00
_cell.angle_beta   90.00
_cell.angle_gamma   90.00
#
_symmetry.space_group_name_H-M   'P 1'
#
loop_
_entity.id
_entity.type
_entity.pdbx_description
1 polymer ?
#
loop_
_entity_poly.entity_id
_entity_poly.type
_entity_poly.pdbx_seq_one_letter_code
_entity_poly.pdbx_strand_id
1 'polypeptide(L)'
;MDRDDTIIQNSGDLGDPDEVRLIADAAAAIKQLQEAGYRIIVITNQGGVARGKYSEDDVDAVNQRIAHLITEESGALIDRFYYCPFHPNGSVTQYACEHPWRKPQPGMLLQAADDLDLDLAQCWMVGDQERDIEAGIAAGCRTVLVRTGQPEQAGVTKADLLVATLTEAASAITGGGEGPPETDRNDVDSHTPGSDDTTVEAAGPDDQVITRLTDLHTELRAMRAAGSEFTAGRLLTMIALILVLGLAVGCALYMEPQSAVVWVVVAGVGELALIGLVLLLGRQR
;
A
#
# COMPACT_ATOMS: atom_id res chain seq x y z
N MET A 1 4.22 -9.59 3.51
CA MET A 1 3.98 -10.93 4.10
C MET A 1 3.45 -10.74 5.52
N ASP A 2 2.53 -11.58 5.98
CA ASP A 2 2.19 -11.67 7.41
C ASP A 2 3.33 -12.33 8.21
N ARG A 3 3.26 -12.24 9.53
CA ARG A 3 4.29 -12.73 10.46
C ARG A 3 3.90 -14.08 11.07
N ASP A 4 2.88 -14.09 11.92
CA ASP A 4 2.45 -15.26 12.69
C ASP A 4 1.70 -16.23 11.77
N ASP A 5 1.95 -17.53 11.92
CA ASP A 5 1.51 -18.61 11.02
C ASP A 5 1.92 -18.48 9.55
N THR A 6 2.68 -17.46 9.18
CA THR A 6 3.24 -17.27 7.83
C THR A 6 4.77 -17.43 7.85
N ILE A 7 5.48 -16.57 8.58
CA ILE A 7 6.96 -16.63 8.74
C ILE A 7 7.36 -17.43 9.97
N ILE A 8 6.58 -17.32 11.05
CA ILE A 8 6.83 -17.99 12.33
C ILE A 8 5.63 -18.79 12.80
N GLN A 9 5.84 -19.76 13.68
CA GLN A 9 4.76 -20.49 14.33
C GLN A 9 3.98 -19.55 15.27
N ASN A 10 2.65 -19.59 15.20
CA ASN A 10 1.80 -18.81 16.11
C ASN A 10 1.57 -19.57 17.43
N SER A 11 2.19 -19.08 18.51
CA SER A 11 1.92 -19.53 19.88
C SER A 11 0.84 -18.69 20.58
N GLY A 12 0.18 -17.78 19.87
CA GLY A 12 -0.81 -16.84 20.38
C GLY A 12 -0.27 -15.42 20.50
N ASP A 13 -0.42 -14.80 21.68
CA ASP A 13 0.11 -13.46 21.97
C ASP A 13 1.64 -13.51 22.18
N LEU A 14 2.40 -13.84 21.13
CA LEU A 14 3.85 -13.95 21.16
C LEU A 14 4.52 -12.57 21.34
N GLY A 15 4.97 -12.30 22.57
CA GLY A 15 5.77 -11.12 22.94
C GLY A 15 7.19 -11.46 23.40
N ASP A 16 7.54 -12.75 23.56
CA ASP A 16 8.88 -13.16 23.97
C ASP A 16 9.73 -13.55 22.74
N PRO A 17 10.85 -12.86 22.46
CA PRO A 17 11.73 -13.23 21.36
C PRO A 17 12.31 -14.66 21.50
N ASP A 18 12.49 -15.19 22.70
CA ASP A 18 13.06 -16.53 22.90
C ASP A 18 12.10 -17.66 22.48
N GLU A 19 10.82 -17.35 22.33
CA GLU A 19 9.78 -18.26 21.85
C GLU A 19 9.63 -18.26 20.32
N VAL A 20 10.33 -17.36 19.60
CA VAL A 20 10.27 -17.29 18.13
C VAL A 20 10.78 -18.59 17.50
N ARG A 21 9.94 -19.22 16.68
CA ARG A 21 10.29 -20.39 15.87
C ARG A 21 9.87 -20.13 14.43
N LEU A 22 10.84 -20.13 13.51
CA LEU A 22 10.53 -20.00 12.09
C LEU A 22 9.69 -21.18 11.62
N ILE A 23 8.79 -20.91 10.69
CA ILE A 23 8.22 -21.97 9.86
C ILE A 23 9.35 -22.55 9.00
N ALA A 24 9.37 -23.88 8.88
CA ALA A 24 10.54 -24.62 8.40
C ALA A 24 11.06 -24.18 7.02
N ASP A 25 10.18 -23.65 6.16
CA ASP A 25 10.52 -23.24 4.81
C ASP A 25 10.50 -21.71 4.60
N ALA A 26 10.31 -20.92 5.68
CA ALA A 26 10.21 -19.47 5.60
C ALA A 26 11.51 -18.81 5.12
N ALA A 27 12.65 -19.20 5.69
CA ALA A 27 13.95 -18.62 5.32
C ALA A 27 14.30 -18.91 3.85
N ALA A 28 14.05 -20.14 3.39
CA ALA A 28 14.28 -20.53 2.00
C ALA A 28 13.37 -19.77 1.02
N ALA A 29 12.08 -19.64 1.34
CA ALA A 29 11.13 -18.91 0.50
C ALA A 29 11.46 -17.41 0.41
N ILE A 30 11.81 -16.77 1.54
CA ILE A 30 12.23 -15.37 1.57
C ILE A 30 13.50 -15.17 0.74
N LYS A 31 14.48 -16.07 0.87
CA LYS A 31 15.70 -16.05 0.06
C LYS A 31 15.40 -16.13 -1.43
N GLN A 32 14.53 -17.06 -1.85
CA GLN A 32 14.12 -17.22 -3.24
C GLN A 32 13.45 -15.95 -3.80
N LEU A 33 12.56 -15.32 -3.04
CA LEU A 33 11.92 -14.07 -3.43
C LEU A 33 12.93 -12.92 -3.60
N GLN A 34 13.89 -12.79 -2.68
CA GLN A 34 14.94 -11.77 -2.79
C GLN A 34 15.87 -12.00 -3.98
N GLU A 35 16.23 -13.25 -4.28
CA GLU A 35 17.03 -13.58 -5.46
C GLU A 35 16.31 -13.27 -6.77
N ALA A 36 14.97 -13.30 -6.75
CA ALA A 36 14.13 -12.85 -7.86
C ALA A 36 13.90 -11.32 -7.89
N GLY A 37 14.51 -10.56 -6.98
CA GLY A 37 14.46 -9.09 -6.96
C GLY A 37 13.31 -8.48 -6.17
N TYR A 38 12.56 -9.27 -5.40
CA TYR A 38 11.52 -8.74 -4.52
C TYR A 38 12.12 -8.16 -3.23
N ARG A 39 11.54 -7.05 -2.76
CA ARG A 39 11.70 -6.57 -1.39
C ARG A 39 10.77 -7.33 -0.45
N ILE A 40 11.23 -7.61 0.76
CA ILE A 40 10.53 -8.38 1.77
C ILE A 40 10.08 -7.45 2.89
N ILE A 41 8.78 -7.20 2.92
CA ILE A 41 8.15 -6.33 3.91
C ILE A 41 7.19 -7.19 4.74
N VAL A 42 7.36 -7.15 6.05
CA VAL A 42 6.49 -7.83 7.02
C VAL A 42 5.43 -6.85 7.49
N ILE A 43 4.16 -7.27 7.45
CA ILE A 43 3.01 -6.49 7.90
C ILE A 43 2.09 -7.32 8.80
N THR A 44 2.03 -6.98 10.10
CA THR A 44 1.41 -7.86 11.09
C THR A 44 0.43 -7.16 12.06
N ASN A 45 -0.65 -7.86 12.43
CA ASN A 45 -1.58 -7.38 13.45
C ASN A 45 -1.08 -7.81 14.84
N GLN A 46 -0.59 -6.89 15.66
CA GLN A 46 -0.06 -7.14 17.00
C GLN A 46 -1.02 -6.64 18.10
N GLY A 47 -2.26 -7.12 18.03
CA GLY A 47 -3.33 -6.72 18.96
C GLY A 47 -3.11 -7.14 20.42
N GLY A 48 -2.08 -7.95 20.71
CA GLY A 48 -1.66 -8.26 22.07
C GLY A 48 -1.25 -7.02 22.85
N VAL A 49 -0.72 -5.99 22.17
CA VAL A 49 -0.44 -4.66 22.77
C VAL A 49 -1.72 -4.04 23.33
N ALA A 50 -2.76 -3.91 22.50
CA ALA A 50 -4.06 -3.41 22.96
C ALA A 50 -4.71 -4.26 24.05
N ARG A 51 -4.40 -5.57 24.11
CA ARG A 51 -4.88 -6.49 25.16
C ARG A 51 -4.02 -6.46 26.43
N GLY A 52 -2.93 -5.70 26.46
CA GLY A 52 -2.01 -5.61 27.60
C GLY A 52 -1.21 -6.90 27.84
N LYS A 53 -0.92 -7.65 26.78
CA LYS A 53 -0.19 -8.93 26.84
C LYS A 53 1.32 -8.75 26.76
N TYR A 54 1.75 -7.77 25.99
CA TYR A 54 3.13 -7.35 25.78
C TYR A 54 3.13 -5.88 25.31
N SER A 55 4.29 -5.24 25.31
CA SER A 55 4.51 -3.86 24.89
C SER A 55 4.91 -3.76 23.42
N GLU A 56 5.00 -2.53 22.89
CA GLU A 56 5.58 -2.30 21.57
C GLU A 56 7.08 -2.64 21.52
N ASP A 57 7.81 -2.41 22.61
CA ASP A 57 9.23 -2.80 22.71
C ASP A 57 9.41 -4.33 22.57
N ASP A 58 8.46 -5.11 23.11
CA ASP A 58 8.43 -6.56 22.96
C ASP A 58 8.17 -6.98 21.51
N VAL A 59 7.26 -6.27 20.81
CA VAL A 59 7.02 -6.48 19.37
C VAL A 59 8.29 -6.22 18.56
N ASP A 60 9.00 -5.14 18.86
CA ASP A 60 10.25 -4.79 18.19
C ASP A 60 11.35 -5.82 18.47
N ALA A 61 11.45 -6.32 19.71
CA ALA A 61 12.39 -7.39 20.07
C ALA A 61 12.09 -8.69 19.31
N VAL A 62 10.81 -9.08 19.21
CA VAL A 62 10.38 -10.23 18.41
C VAL A 62 10.72 -10.04 16.93
N ASN A 63 10.43 -8.88 16.35
CA ASN A 63 10.74 -8.59 14.95
C ASN A 63 12.25 -8.64 14.66
N GLN A 64 13.07 -8.11 15.57
CA GLN A 64 14.53 -8.20 15.47
C GLN A 64 15.01 -9.65 15.54
N ARG A 65 14.43 -10.47 16.42
CA ARG A 65 14.76 -11.89 16.51
C ARG A 65 14.41 -12.65 15.23
N ILE A 66 13.26 -12.35 14.61
CA ILE A 66 12.87 -12.94 13.32
C ILE A 66 13.88 -12.58 12.23
N ALA A 67 14.22 -11.29 12.10
CA ALA A 67 15.20 -10.84 11.11
C ALA A 67 16.58 -11.52 11.30
N HIS A 68 17.02 -11.67 12.55
CA HIS A 68 18.24 -12.40 12.89
C HIS A 68 18.18 -13.85 12.39
N LEU A 69 17.13 -14.59 12.75
CA LEU A 69 17.01 -16.01 12.38
C LEU A 69 16.96 -16.21 10.86
N ILE A 70 16.21 -15.35 10.14
CA ILE A 70 16.17 -15.39 8.67
C ILE A 70 17.56 -15.17 8.06
N THR A 71 18.30 -14.20 8.60
CA THR A 71 19.68 -13.90 8.16
C THR A 71 20.62 -15.06 8.47
N GLU A 72 20.52 -15.64 9.66
CA GLU A 72 21.35 -16.76 10.11
C GLU A 72 21.12 -18.02 9.27
N GLU A 73 19.87 -18.35 8.95
CA GLU A 73 19.52 -19.59 8.23
C GLU A 73 19.78 -19.51 6.71
N SER A 74 19.66 -18.33 6.10
CA SER A 74 19.65 -18.21 4.63
C SER A 74 20.49 -17.07 4.05
N GLY A 75 20.97 -16.14 4.89
CA GLY A 75 21.58 -14.89 4.46
C GLY A 75 20.60 -13.91 3.79
N ALA A 76 19.30 -14.19 3.82
CA ALA A 76 18.26 -13.28 3.38
C ALA A 76 18.02 -12.18 4.42
N LEU A 77 17.44 -11.06 3.98
CA LEU A 77 17.15 -9.90 4.83
C LEU A 77 15.66 -9.56 4.77
N ILE A 78 15.11 -9.07 5.88
CA ILE A 78 13.80 -8.41 5.87
C ILE A 78 14.04 -6.90 5.75
N ASP A 79 13.47 -6.28 4.73
CA ASP A 79 13.68 -4.87 4.42
C ASP A 79 12.99 -3.97 5.44
N ARG A 80 11.76 -4.33 5.86
CA ARG A 80 10.99 -3.53 6.82
C ARG A 80 9.90 -4.33 7.52
N PHE A 81 9.59 -3.89 8.74
CA PHE A 81 8.43 -4.34 9.50
C PHE A 81 7.45 -3.18 9.68
N TYR A 82 6.16 -3.47 9.52
CA TYR A 82 5.07 -2.64 9.99
C TYR A 82 4.16 -3.50 10.85
N TYR A 83 3.64 -2.93 11.93
CA TYR A 83 2.69 -3.62 12.78
C TYR A 83 1.56 -2.71 13.23
N CYS A 84 0.41 -3.31 13.51
CA CYS A 84 -0.73 -2.62 14.10
C CYS A 84 -0.91 -3.05 15.57
N PRO A 85 -0.65 -2.17 16.55
CA PRO A 85 -0.86 -2.49 17.97
C PRO A 85 -2.35 -2.40 18.40
N PHE A 86 -3.20 -1.79 17.56
CA PHE A 86 -4.58 -1.47 17.88
C PHE A 86 -5.54 -2.67 17.79
N HIS A 87 -6.54 -2.66 18.66
CA HIS A 87 -7.65 -3.62 18.66
C HIS A 87 -8.92 -2.99 19.28
N PRO A 88 -10.11 -3.07 18.65
CA PRO A 88 -11.33 -2.42 19.16
C PRO A 88 -11.73 -2.90 20.56
N ASN A 89 -11.54 -4.19 20.83
CA ASN A 89 -11.80 -4.81 22.14
C ASN A 89 -10.57 -4.83 23.06
N GLY A 90 -9.65 -3.88 22.93
CA GLY A 90 -8.47 -3.76 23.79
C GLY A 90 -8.79 -3.32 25.21
N SER A 91 -7.93 -3.67 26.17
CA SER A 91 -7.98 -3.21 27.56
C SER A 91 -7.09 -1.99 27.82
N VAL A 92 -6.07 -1.78 26.98
CA VAL A 92 -5.15 -0.65 27.06
C VAL A 92 -5.74 0.53 26.28
N THR A 93 -6.23 1.54 27.00
CA THR A 93 -7.04 2.65 26.45
C THR A 93 -6.45 3.32 25.21
N GLN A 94 -5.13 3.52 25.17
CA GLN A 94 -4.46 4.17 24.03
C GLN A 94 -4.51 3.38 22.73
N TYR A 95 -4.68 2.04 22.78
CA TYR A 95 -4.73 1.17 21.61
C TYR A 95 -6.11 0.53 21.40
N ALA A 96 -7.08 0.82 22.28
CA ALA A 96 -8.41 0.20 22.29
C ALA A 96 -9.38 0.88 21.30
N CYS A 97 -9.08 0.80 20.00
CA CYS A 97 -9.90 1.37 18.94
C CYS A 97 -9.78 0.59 17.63
N GLU A 98 -10.70 0.89 16.70
CA GLU A 98 -10.51 0.56 15.29
C GLU A 98 -9.42 1.44 14.69
N HIS A 99 -8.58 0.87 13.83
CA HIS A 99 -7.45 1.59 13.24
C HIS A 99 -7.24 1.17 11.77
N PRO A 100 -6.94 2.10 10.84
CA PRO A 100 -6.72 1.78 9.42
C PRO A 100 -5.55 0.83 9.16
N TRP A 101 -4.61 0.70 10.09
CA TRP A 101 -3.52 -0.27 9.99
C TRP A 101 -3.92 -1.69 10.37
N ARG A 102 -5.07 -1.89 11.03
CA ARG A 102 -5.50 -3.21 11.45
C ARG A 102 -6.11 -3.96 10.26
N LYS A 103 -5.44 -5.02 9.80
CA LYS A 103 -5.99 -5.91 8.76
C LYS A 103 -7.37 -6.43 9.23
N PRO A 104 -8.43 -6.36 8.39
CA PRO A 104 -8.39 -6.31 6.92
C PRO A 104 -8.24 -4.92 6.29
N GLN A 105 -8.07 -3.84 7.06
CA GLN A 105 -7.79 -2.52 6.48
C GLN A 105 -6.38 -2.49 5.84
N PRO A 106 -6.21 -1.78 4.71
CA PRO A 106 -4.96 -1.80 3.93
C PRO A 106 -3.89 -0.83 4.45
N GLY A 107 -4.10 -0.13 5.57
CA GLY A 107 -3.29 1.03 5.96
C GLY A 107 -1.79 0.74 6.12
N MET A 108 -1.40 -0.44 6.59
CA MET A 108 0.03 -0.82 6.65
C MET A 108 0.64 -1.00 5.26
N LEU A 109 -0.11 -1.55 4.30
CA LEU A 109 0.34 -1.74 2.91
C LEU A 109 0.51 -0.39 2.21
N LEU A 110 -0.47 0.51 2.40
CA LEU A 110 -0.41 1.87 1.85
C LEU A 110 0.76 2.66 2.44
N GLN A 111 0.96 2.59 3.76
CA GLN A 111 2.12 3.22 4.40
C GLN A 111 3.44 2.66 3.87
N ALA A 112 3.54 1.34 3.70
CA ALA A 112 4.72 0.72 3.13
C ALA A 112 4.99 1.18 1.69
N ALA A 113 3.94 1.37 0.89
CA ALA A 113 4.07 1.87 -0.48
C ALA A 113 4.61 3.30 -0.53
N ASP A 114 4.08 4.18 0.31
CA ASP A 114 4.54 5.57 0.39
C ASP A 114 5.99 5.65 0.88
N ASP A 115 6.32 4.91 1.95
CA ASP A 115 7.63 4.92 2.57
C ASP A 115 8.75 4.37 1.68
N LEU A 116 8.41 3.45 0.78
CA LEU A 116 9.38 2.66 0.00
C LEU A 116 9.23 2.86 -1.51
N ASP A 117 8.34 3.74 -1.97
CA ASP A 117 8.01 4.00 -3.37
C ASP A 117 7.67 2.68 -4.10
N LEU A 118 6.65 1.97 -3.61
CA LEU A 118 6.19 0.70 -4.18
C LEU A 118 5.00 0.91 -5.11
N ASP A 119 5.03 0.24 -6.26
CA ASP A 119 3.82 0.00 -7.05
C ASP A 119 3.09 -1.23 -6.48
N LEU A 120 2.02 -1.00 -5.71
CA LEU A 120 1.23 -2.06 -5.07
C LEU A 120 0.62 -3.03 -6.09
N ALA A 121 0.35 -2.61 -7.33
CA ALA A 121 -0.17 -3.50 -8.37
C ALA A 121 0.84 -4.58 -8.80
N GLN A 122 2.12 -4.36 -8.53
CA GLN A 122 3.20 -5.33 -8.75
C GLN A 122 3.60 -6.07 -7.46
N CYS A 123 2.95 -5.77 -6.34
CA CYS A 123 3.24 -6.37 -5.04
C CYS A 123 2.34 -7.58 -4.77
N TRP A 124 2.83 -8.43 -3.86
CA TRP A 124 2.10 -9.59 -3.35
C TRP A 124 1.87 -9.47 -1.85
N MET A 125 0.62 -9.69 -1.43
CA MET A 125 0.30 -9.93 -0.02
C MET A 125 0.19 -11.44 0.22
N VAL A 126 1.08 -11.95 1.06
CA VAL A 126 1.13 -13.36 1.47
C VAL A 126 0.76 -13.44 2.94
N GLY A 127 -0.24 -14.24 3.31
CA GLY A 127 -0.67 -14.43 4.70
C GLY A 127 -1.46 -15.74 4.89
N ASP A 128 -1.76 -16.10 6.13
CA ASP A 128 -2.47 -17.33 6.49
C ASP A 128 -3.97 -17.14 6.68
N GLN A 129 -4.46 -15.89 6.75
CA GLN A 129 -5.87 -15.61 7.05
C GLN A 129 -6.55 -14.76 5.97
N GLU A 130 -7.86 -14.91 5.85
CA GLU A 130 -8.64 -14.15 4.87
C GLU A 130 -8.52 -12.62 5.07
N ARG A 131 -8.31 -12.15 6.32
CA ARG A 131 -8.06 -10.73 6.59
C ARG A 131 -6.81 -10.20 5.88
N ASP A 132 -5.81 -11.04 5.65
CA ASP A 132 -4.58 -10.68 4.95
C ASP A 132 -4.85 -10.50 3.46
N ILE A 133 -5.66 -11.41 2.92
CA ILE A 133 -6.14 -11.38 1.54
C ILE A 133 -7.01 -10.16 1.30
N GLU A 134 -7.96 -9.88 2.19
CA GLU A 134 -8.81 -8.68 2.12
C GLU A 134 -8.00 -7.39 2.16
N ALA A 135 -6.99 -7.30 3.03
CA ALA A 135 -6.08 -6.15 3.06
C ALA A 135 -5.28 -6.01 1.77
N GLY A 136 -4.77 -7.12 1.23
CA GLY A 136 -4.05 -7.16 -0.04
C GLY A 136 -4.91 -6.67 -1.21
N ILE A 137 -6.12 -7.21 -1.36
CA ILE A 137 -7.08 -6.81 -2.39
C ILE A 137 -7.44 -5.32 -2.24
N ALA A 138 -7.73 -4.86 -1.01
CA ALA A 138 -8.08 -3.47 -0.76
C ALA A 138 -6.93 -2.50 -1.07
N ALA A 139 -5.69 -2.94 -0.96
CA ALA A 139 -4.50 -2.18 -1.34
C ALA A 139 -4.17 -2.26 -2.85
N GLY A 140 -4.81 -3.16 -3.60
CA GLY A 140 -4.51 -3.42 -5.01
C GLY A 140 -3.35 -4.39 -5.26
N CYS A 141 -2.92 -5.13 -4.24
CA CYS A 141 -1.91 -6.19 -4.37
C CYS A 141 -2.52 -7.46 -4.97
N ARG A 142 -1.68 -8.28 -5.59
CA ARG A 142 -1.96 -9.71 -5.79
C ARG A 142 -1.86 -10.43 -4.45
N THR A 143 -2.51 -11.58 -4.29
CA THR A 143 -2.68 -12.23 -2.99
C THR A 143 -2.37 -13.72 -3.01
N VAL A 144 -1.74 -14.20 -1.96
CA VAL A 144 -1.48 -15.63 -1.72
C VAL A 144 -1.92 -15.99 -0.32
N LEU A 145 -2.84 -16.93 -0.22
CA LEU A 145 -3.21 -17.57 1.04
C LEU A 145 -2.34 -18.81 1.23
N VAL A 146 -1.56 -18.84 2.31
CA VAL A 146 -0.73 -19.99 2.68
C VAL A 146 -1.39 -20.79 3.80
N ARG A 147 -1.23 -22.12 3.78
CA ARG A 147 -1.73 -23.02 4.84
C ARG A 147 -0.59 -23.66 5.62
N THR A 148 0.42 -22.88 5.93
CA THR A 148 1.62 -23.29 6.66
C THR A 148 1.25 -23.89 8.02
N GLY A 149 1.32 -25.23 8.13
CA GLY A 149 1.06 -25.96 9.38
C GLY A 149 -0.41 -26.06 9.80
N GLN A 150 -1.38 -25.58 9.01
CA GLN A 150 -2.80 -25.67 9.33
C GLN A 150 -3.54 -26.70 8.45
N PRO A 151 -4.51 -27.45 9.01
CA PRO A 151 -5.33 -28.35 8.22
C PRO A 151 -6.14 -27.58 7.17
N GLU A 152 -6.42 -28.24 6.05
CA GLU A 152 -7.28 -27.71 4.99
C GLU A 152 -8.64 -27.30 5.56
N GLN A 153 -8.90 -25.99 5.65
CA GLN A 153 -10.21 -25.48 5.98
C GLN A 153 -11.03 -25.35 4.69
N ALA A 154 -12.18 -26.02 4.66
CA ALA A 154 -13.15 -25.87 3.59
C ALA A 154 -13.75 -24.45 3.64
N GLY A 155 -13.40 -23.62 2.67
CA GLY A 155 -13.89 -22.25 2.55
C GLY A 155 -13.57 -21.69 1.17
N VAL A 156 -14.43 -20.78 0.69
CA VAL A 156 -14.14 -19.99 -0.51
C VAL A 156 -13.21 -18.87 -0.08
N THR A 157 -11.99 -18.84 -0.61
CA THR A 157 -11.07 -17.70 -0.44
C THR A 157 -11.14 -16.79 -1.65
N LYS A 158 -10.90 -15.49 -1.45
CA LYS A 158 -10.75 -14.52 -2.54
C LYS A 158 -9.32 -14.42 -3.07
N ALA A 159 -8.39 -15.20 -2.52
CA ALA A 159 -6.98 -15.13 -2.89
C ALA A 159 -6.74 -15.52 -4.35
N ASP A 160 -5.78 -14.86 -5.00
CA ASP A 160 -5.36 -15.22 -6.36
C ASP A 160 -4.71 -16.61 -6.40
N LEU A 161 -3.97 -16.94 -5.33
CA LEU A 161 -3.31 -18.23 -5.15
C LEU A 161 -3.59 -18.80 -3.76
N LEU A 162 -3.78 -20.12 -3.70
CA LEU A 162 -3.86 -20.89 -2.47
C LEU A 162 -2.81 -21.99 -2.51
N VAL A 163 -1.89 -21.98 -1.56
CA VAL A 163 -0.74 -22.91 -1.51
C VAL A 163 -0.54 -23.48 -0.11
N ALA A 164 0.14 -24.62 -0.01
CA ALA A 164 0.34 -25.29 1.27
C ALA A 164 1.54 -24.71 2.05
N THR A 165 2.54 -24.18 1.34
CA THR A 165 3.83 -23.78 1.93
C THR A 165 4.30 -22.42 1.40
N LEU A 166 5.23 -21.78 2.12
CA LEU A 166 5.82 -20.52 1.66
C LEU A 166 6.72 -20.70 0.43
N THR A 167 7.38 -21.84 0.31
CA THR A 167 8.24 -22.14 -0.85
C THR A 167 7.41 -22.34 -2.12
N GLU A 168 6.21 -22.93 -2.01
CA GLU A 168 5.24 -22.98 -3.11
C GLU A 168 4.78 -21.57 -3.49
N ALA A 169 4.48 -20.70 -2.50
CA ALA A 169 4.15 -19.30 -2.76
C ALA A 169 5.28 -18.59 -3.52
N ALA A 170 6.52 -18.71 -3.04
CA ALA A 170 7.69 -18.11 -3.67
C ALA A 170 7.89 -18.61 -5.11
N SER A 171 7.71 -19.91 -5.33
CA SER A 171 7.84 -20.51 -6.67
C SER A 171 6.74 -20.04 -7.62
N ALA A 172 5.50 -19.91 -7.16
CA ALA A 172 4.40 -19.38 -7.96
C ALA A 172 4.59 -17.90 -8.31
N ILE A 173 5.06 -17.09 -7.35
CA ILE A 173 5.34 -15.66 -7.53
C ILE A 173 6.48 -15.44 -8.54
N THR A 174 7.53 -16.27 -8.48
CA THR A 174 8.74 -16.10 -9.31
C THR A 174 8.65 -16.81 -10.66
N GLY A 175 7.84 -17.87 -10.78
CA GLY A 175 7.64 -18.62 -12.02
C GLY A 175 6.68 -17.97 -13.02
N GLY A 176 5.93 -16.95 -12.61
CA GLY A 176 4.87 -16.27 -13.41
C GLY A 176 5.35 -15.31 -14.51
N GLY A 177 6.51 -15.56 -15.13
CA GLY A 177 6.96 -14.84 -16.34
C GLY A 177 6.10 -15.08 -17.58
N GLU A 178 5.14 -16.00 -17.51
CA GLU A 178 4.03 -16.12 -18.46
C GLU A 178 2.76 -15.59 -17.78
N GLY A 179 2.17 -14.54 -18.36
CA GLY A 179 0.94 -13.92 -17.87
C GLY A 179 -0.22 -14.93 -17.75
N PRO A 180 -1.30 -14.56 -17.02
CA PRO A 180 -2.41 -15.46 -16.78
C PRO A 180 -3.01 -15.94 -18.13
N PRO A 181 -3.41 -17.22 -18.25
CA PRO A 181 -4.07 -17.70 -19.45
C PRO A 181 -5.40 -16.95 -19.59
N GLU A 182 -5.59 -16.32 -20.76
CA GLU A 182 -6.89 -15.83 -21.21
C GLU A 182 -7.89 -16.98 -21.05
N THR A 183 -8.81 -16.83 -20.09
CA THR A 183 -9.95 -17.74 -20.02
C THR A 183 -10.92 -17.31 -21.10
N ASP A 184 -10.88 -18.06 -22.18
CA ASP A 184 -11.89 -18.12 -23.23
C ASP A 184 -13.29 -18.19 -22.60
N ARG A 185 -14.03 -17.09 -22.71
CA ARG A 185 -15.46 -17.03 -22.41
C ARG A 185 -16.18 -16.52 -23.64
N ASN A 186 -16.27 -17.39 -24.65
CA ASN A 186 -17.32 -17.30 -25.64
C ASN A 186 -18.54 -18.14 -25.23
N ASP A 187 -19.68 -17.52 -25.48
CA ASP A 187 -21.02 -18.05 -25.72
C ASP A 187 -21.80 -18.67 -24.54
N VAL A 188 -22.86 -17.97 -24.11
CA VAL A 188 -24.25 -18.44 -24.26
C VAL A 188 -25.26 -17.27 -24.09
N ASP A 189 -26.06 -17.13 -25.15
CA ASP A 189 -27.44 -16.64 -25.31
C ASP A 189 -27.88 -15.20 -24.99
N SER A 190 -28.27 -14.57 -26.10
CA SER A 190 -29.22 -13.50 -26.30
C SER A 190 -30.53 -13.67 -25.53
N HIS A 191 -30.92 -12.65 -24.76
CA HIS A 191 -32.30 -12.20 -24.58
C HIS A 191 -32.31 -10.68 -24.31
N THR A 192 -33.00 -9.94 -25.17
CA THR A 192 -33.55 -8.58 -24.94
C THR A 192 -35.08 -8.74 -25.17
N PRO A 193 -36.00 -7.88 -24.67
CA PRO A 193 -35.80 -6.46 -24.37
C PRO A 193 -36.58 -5.86 -23.17
N GLY A 194 -36.27 -4.62 -22.83
CA GLY A 194 -37.12 -3.78 -21.99
C GLY A 194 -36.48 -2.42 -21.70
N SER A 195 -37.03 -1.37 -22.31
CA SER A 195 -36.73 0.04 -22.09
C SER A 195 -37.07 0.48 -20.66
N ASP A 196 -36.35 1.46 -20.11
CA ASP A 196 -36.93 2.77 -19.83
C ASP A 196 -35.94 3.76 -19.20
N ASP A 197 -36.15 4.98 -19.66
CA ASP A 197 -35.94 6.30 -19.09
C ASP A 197 -34.53 6.85 -18.77
N THR A 198 -34.24 7.94 -19.47
CA THR A 198 -33.09 8.81 -19.32
C THR A 198 -33.55 10.08 -18.64
N THR A 199 -33.05 10.35 -17.44
CA THR A 199 -33.01 11.70 -16.88
C THR A 199 -31.56 12.06 -16.60
N VAL A 200 -30.96 12.80 -17.53
CA VAL A 200 -29.66 13.46 -17.35
C VAL A 200 -29.91 14.68 -16.46
N GLU A 201 -29.64 14.55 -15.16
CA GLU A 201 -29.54 15.69 -14.26
C GLU A 201 -28.28 16.51 -14.60
N ALA A 202 -28.45 17.82 -14.69
CA ALA A 202 -27.37 18.76 -14.95
C ALA A 202 -26.38 18.78 -13.77
N ALA A 203 -25.14 18.39 -14.03
CA ALA A 203 -24.05 18.34 -13.07
C ALA A 203 -23.79 19.71 -12.43
N GLY A 204 -23.73 19.73 -11.09
CA GLY A 204 -23.53 20.92 -10.28
C GLY A 204 -22.13 21.55 -10.46
N PRO A 205 -21.90 22.75 -9.88
CA PRO A 205 -20.63 23.47 -10.02
C PRO A 205 -19.41 22.67 -9.50
N ASP A 206 -19.60 21.73 -8.57
CA ASP A 206 -18.53 20.88 -8.02
C ASP A 206 -18.13 19.73 -8.97
N ASP A 207 -19.07 19.17 -9.72
CA ASP A 207 -18.80 18.12 -10.72
C ASP A 207 -18.01 18.66 -11.91
N GLN A 208 -18.22 19.93 -12.26
CA GLN A 208 -17.43 20.63 -13.28
C GLN A 208 -15.98 20.85 -12.83
N VAL A 209 -15.75 21.05 -11.53
CA VAL A 209 -14.41 21.18 -10.96
C VAL A 209 -13.71 19.82 -10.91
N ILE A 210 -14.40 18.76 -10.49
CA ILE A 210 -13.87 17.39 -10.46
C ILE A 210 -13.55 16.90 -11.88
N THR A 211 -14.42 17.20 -12.85
CA THR A 211 -14.19 16.83 -14.26
C THR A 211 -12.99 17.60 -14.82
N ARG A 212 -12.87 18.91 -14.53
CA ARG A 212 -11.69 19.70 -14.93
C ARG A 212 -10.39 19.25 -14.27
N LEU A 213 -10.44 18.79 -13.01
CA LEU A 213 -9.28 18.22 -12.32
C LEU A 213 -8.87 16.88 -12.91
N THR A 214 -9.85 16.05 -13.27
CA THR A 214 -9.62 14.74 -13.89
C THR A 214 -9.08 14.89 -15.31
N ASP A 215 -9.59 15.86 -16.08
CA ASP A 215 -9.09 16.22 -17.40
C ASP A 215 -7.66 16.76 -17.31
N LEU A 216 -7.36 17.64 -16.35
CA LEU A 216 -6.00 18.17 -16.15
C LEU A 216 -5.02 17.07 -15.72
N HIS A 217 -5.45 16.14 -14.87
CA HIS A 217 -4.62 15.00 -14.44
C HIS A 217 -4.34 14.05 -15.62
N THR A 218 -5.31 13.90 -16.52
CA THR A 218 -5.19 13.07 -17.72
C THR A 218 -4.30 13.74 -18.79
N GLU A 219 -4.43 15.06 -19.01
CA GLU A 219 -3.51 15.83 -19.85
C GLU A 219 -2.08 15.80 -19.29
N LEU A 220 -1.89 15.93 -17.98
CA LEU A 220 -0.56 15.81 -17.35
C LEU A 220 0.04 14.41 -17.51
N ARG A 221 -0.77 13.35 -17.43
CA ARG A 221 -0.33 11.98 -17.73
C ARG A 221 0.02 11.79 -19.20
N ALA A 222 -0.77 12.35 -20.11
CA ALA A 222 -0.49 12.32 -21.55
C ALA A 222 0.79 13.09 -21.89
N MET A 223 1.04 14.24 -21.24
CA MET A 223 2.26 15.01 -21.40
C MET A 223 3.50 14.29 -20.83
N ARG A 224 3.34 13.47 -19.79
CA ARG A 224 4.41 12.65 -19.20
C ARG A 224 4.73 11.42 -20.06
N ALA A 225 3.71 10.85 -20.72
CA ALA A 225 3.86 9.75 -21.68
C ALA A 225 4.46 10.20 -23.03
N ALA A 226 4.26 11.46 -23.43
CA ALA A 226 4.73 11.99 -24.72
C ALA A 226 6.23 12.29 -24.82
N GLY A 227 7.04 12.04 -23.77
CA GLY A 227 8.49 11.86 -23.88
C GLY A 227 9.27 12.95 -24.63
N SER A 228 8.86 14.23 -24.57
CA SER A 228 9.64 15.33 -25.18
C SER A 228 10.57 15.94 -24.15
N GLU A 229 11.88 15.93 -24.42
CA GLU A 229 12.92 16.52 -23.59
C GLU A 229 12.50 17.88 -23.01
N PHE A 230 12.36 17.95 -21.69
CA PHE A 230 12.12 19.20 -20.98
C PHE A 230 13.38 20.06 -21.05
N THR A 231 13.51 20.86 -22.11
CA THR A 231 14.62 21.81 -22.25
C THR A 231 14.50 22.89 -21.18
N ALA A 232 15.62 23.26 -20.55
CA ALA A 232 15.70 24.22 -19.45
C ALA A 232 14.89 25.52 -19.66
N GLY A 233 14.73 25.97 -20.91
CA GLY A 233 13.89 27.12 -21.26
C GLY A 233 12.40 26.97 -20.92
N ARG A 234 11.81 25.77 -21.04
CA ARG A 234 10.40 25.52 -20.68
C ARG A 234 10.18 25.52 -19.17
N LEU A 235 11.15 25.00 -18.42
CA LEU A 235 11.15 25.04 -16.96
C LEU A 235 11.25 26.49 -16.43
N LEU A 236 12.14 27.30 -17.02
CA LEU A 236 12.26 28.73 -16.73
C LEU A 236 10.96 29.49 -17.04
N THR A 237 10.28 29.13 -18.12
CA THR A 237 9.00 29.75 -18.49
C THR A 237 7.89 29.38 -17.49
N MET A 238 7.83 28.13 -17.03
CA MET A 238 6.90 27.71 -15.99
C MET A 238 7.16 28.43 -14.66
N ILE A 239 8.42 28.54 -14.24
CA ILE A 239 8.79 29.25 -13.01
C ILE A 239 8.40 30.73 -13.11
N ALA A 240 8.67 31.37 -14.24
CA ALA A 240 8.26 32.76 -14.48
C ALA A 240 6.73 32.92 -14.42
N LEU A 241 5.97 31.97 -14.98
CA LEU A 241 4.51 31.99 -14.95
C LEU A 241 3.96 31.86 -13.52
N ILE A 242 4.54 30.95 -12.73
CA ILE A 242 4.18 30.74 -11.31
C ILE A 242 4.47 32.00 -10.50
N LEU A 243 5.61 32.66 -10.73
CA LEU A 243 5.95 33.91 -10.05
C LEU A 243 4.99 35.05 -10.42
N VAL A 244 4.64 35.19 -11.70
CA VAL A 244 3.67 36.21 -12.16
C VAL A 244 2.29 35.95 -11.59
N LEU A 245 1.84 34.69 -11.57
CA LEU A 245 0.55 34.30 -10.99
C LEU A 245 0.53 34.54 -9.47
N GLY A 246 1.62 34.21 -8.77
CA GLY A 246 1.79 34.51 -7.35
C GLY A 246 1.76 36.01 -7.05
N LEU A 247 2.36 36.85 -7.90
CA LEU A 247 2.34 38.30 -7.75
C LEU A 247 0.94 38.89 -8.01
N ALA A 248 0.23 38.37 -9.02
CA ALA A 248 -1.13 38.78 -9.36
C ALA A 248 -2.13 38.40 -8.26
N VAL A 249 -2.01 37.19 -7.72
CA VAL A 249 -2.79 36.72 -6.56
C VAL A 249 -2.44 37.54 -5.32
N GLY A 250 -1.15 37.80 -5.06
CA GLY A 250 -0.72 38.66 -3.95
C GLY A 250 -1.28 40.08 -4.04
N CYS A 251 -1.34 40.67 -5.23
CA CYS A 251 -1.99 41.97 -5.46
C CYS A 251 -3.50 41.90 -5.25
N ALA A 252 -4.16 40.82 -5.68
CA ALA A 252 -5.60 40.61 -5.47
C ALA A 252 -5.95 40.39 -3.99
N LEU A 253 -5.06 39.77 -3.22
CA LEU A 253 -5.23 39.50 -1.78
C LEU A 253 -5.00 40.74 -0.89
N TYR A 254 -4.34 41.78 -1.39
CA TYR A 254 -4.08 43.02 -0.63
C TYR A 254 -5.23 44.04 -0.68
N MET A 255 -6.29 43.76 -1.46
CA MET A 255 -7.55 44.50 -1.38
C MET A 255 -8.62 43.68 -0.65
N GLU A 256 -8.75 43.98 0.65
CA GLU A 256 -9.79 43.61 1.61
C GLU A 256 -10.17 42.12 1.82
N PRO A 257 -9.96 41.56 3.02
CA PRO A 257 -10.10 40.13 3.27
C PRO A 257 -11.39 39.77 4.02
N GLN A 258 -12.16 38.75 3.60
CA GLN A 258 -13.08 37.97 4.48
C GLN A 258 -13.48 36.56 3.94
N SER A 259 -12.57 35.70 3.44
CA SER A 259 -12.98 34.30 3.20
C SER A 259 -11.88 33.25 3.39
N ALA A 260 -12.27 32.09 3.92
CA ALA A 260 -11.43 30.91 4.18
C ALA A 260 -10.69 30.39 2.94
N VAL A 261 -11.17 30.75 1.75
CA VAL A 261 -10.52 30.45 0.46
C VAL A 261 -9.11 31.03 0.39
N VAL A 262 -8.88 32.18 1.02
CA VAL A 262 -7.55 32.83 1.08
C VAL A 262 -6.53 31.93 1.78
N TRP A 263 -6.92 31.28 2.88
CA TRP A 263 -6.01 30.38 3.63
C TRP A 263 -5.72 29.08 2.88
N VAL A 264 -6.68 28.56 2.12
CA VAL A 264 -6.47 27.38 1.27
C VAL A 264 -5.50 27.69 0.13
N VAL A 265 -5.61 28.87 -0.49
CA VAL A 265 -4.68 29.30 -1.54
C VAL A 265 -3.28 29.57 -0.99
N VAL A 266 -3.16 30.20 0.18
CA VAL A 266 -1.87 30.41 0.86
C VAL A 266 -1.20 29.07 1.21
N ALA A 267 -1.96 28.09 1.70
CA ALA A 267 -1.45 26.76 1.98
C ALA A 267 -0.94 26.06 0.70
N GLY A 268 -1.72 26.10 -0.38
CA GLY A 268 -1.32 25.49 -1.66
C GLY A 268 -0.09 26.13 -2.29
N VAL A 269 0.06 27.46 -2.21
CA VAL A 269 1.27 28.15 -2.71
C VAL A 269 2.50 27.84 -1.85
N GLY A 270 2.33 27.74 -0.53
CA GLY A 270 3.40 27.32 0.38
C GLY A 270 3.89 25.89 0.10
N GLU A 271 2.97 24.98 -0.19
CA GLU A 271 3.27 23.59 -0.51
C GLU A 271 4.02 23.44 -1.83
N LEU A 272 3.61 24.19 -2.87
CA LEU A 272 4.32 24.22 -4.15
C LEU A 272 5.73 24.84 -4.03
N ALA A 273 5.90 25.85 -3.19
CA ALA A 273 7.22 26.44 -2.92
C ALA A 273 8.15 25.46 -2.17
N LEU A 274 7.60 24.68 -1.23
CA LEU A 274 8.33 23.65 -0.49
C LEU A 274 8.77 22.52 -1.42
N ILE A 275 7.88 22.05 -2.30
CA ILE A 275 8.20 21.05 -3.34
C ILE A 275 9.30 21.59 -4.27
N GLY A 276 9.22 22.85 -4.69
CA GLY A 276 10.27 23.49 -5.48
C GLY A 276 11.63 23.54 -4.78
N LEU A 277 11.65 23.83 -3.47
CA LEU A 277 12.87 23.87 -2.66
C LEU A 277 13.49 22.48 -2.47
N VAL A 278 12.66 21.46 -2.24
CA VAL A 278 13.10 20.06 -2.11
C VAL A 278 13.72 19.56 -3.42
N LEU A 279 13.13 19.92 -4.57
CA LEU A 279 13.68 19.59 -5.88
C LEU A 279 14.98 20.35 -6.20
N LEU A 280 15.15 21.58 -5.70
CA LEU A 280 16.38 22.36 -5.83
C LEU A 280 17.53 21.79 -4.97
N LEU A 281 17.23 21.36 -3.75
CA LEU A 281 18.22 20.77 -2.83
C LEU A 281 18.57 19.32 -3.19
N GLY A 282 17.64 18.59 -3.82
CA GLY A 282 17.84 17.21 -4.28
C GLY A 282 18.77 17.04 -5.49
N ARG A 283 19.30 18.14 -6.05
CA ARG A 283 20.15 18.12 -7.26
C ARG A 283 21.63 18.49 -7.01
N GLN A 284 22.03 18.60 -5.74
CA GLN A 284 23.42 18.85 -5.30
C GLN A 284 24.12 17.57 -4.77
N ARG A 285 23.60 16.39 -5.10
CA ARG A 285 24.30 15.10 -4.89
C ARG A 285 24.25 14.27 -6.16
#